data_AF-M1ZNB5-F1
#
_entry.id   AF-M1ZNB5-F1
#
_cell.length_a   1.000
_cell.length_b   1.000
_cell.length_c   1.000
_cell.angle_alpha   90.00
_cell.angle_beta   90.00
_cell.angle_gamma   90.00
#
_symmetry.space_group_name_H-M   'P 1'
#
loop_
_entity.id
_entity.type
_entity.pdbx_description
1 polymer ?
#
loop_
_entity_poly.entity_id
_entity_poly.type
_entity_poly.pdbx_seq_one_letter_code
_entity_poly.pdbx_strand_id
1 'polypeptide(L)'
;MEKLQNRILQEGHALSETVLKVDSFLNHQVDPDLMYEIGTYFKNYFKEHKITKVFTIESSGIAPAVMTAMQMNLPMVILKKQASKILNGDVYQT
;
A
#
# COMPACT_ATOMS: atom_id res chain seq x y z
N MET A 1 -5.24 -1.92 13.20
CA MET A 1 -3.99 -1.19 13.48
C MET A 1 -3.13 -1.89 14.53
N GLU A 2 -3.71 -2.41 15.62
CA GLU A 2 -2.98 -3.19 16.61
C GLU A 2 -2.18 -4.36 15.99
N LYS A 3 -2.78 -5.11 15.05
CA LYS A 3 -2.07 -6.19 14.32
C LYS A 3 -0.80 -5.71 13.61
N LEU A 4 -0.83 -4.55 12.95
CA LEU A 4 0.35 -3.98 12.29
C LEU A 4 1.43 -3.61 13.31
N GLN A 5 1.04 -2.99 14.44
CA GLN A 5 1.99 -2.67 15.52
C GLN A 5 2.64 -3.93 16.08
N ASN A 6 1.84 -4.96 16.36
CA ASN A 6 2.33 -6.25 16.84
C ASN A 6 3.29 -6.90 15.82
N ARG A 7 2.95 -6.86 14.52
CA ARG A 7 3.83 -7.40 13.47
C ARG A 7 5.17 -6.65 13.41
N ILE A 8 5.15 -5.33 13.56
CA ILE A 8 6.37 -4.51 13.64
C ILE A 8 7.20 -4.90 14.87
N LEU A 9 6.59 -5.05 16.05
CA LEU A 9 7.31 -5.40 17.28
C LEU A 9 7.90 -6.82 17.24
N GLN A 10 7.25 -7.76 16.57
CA GLN A 10 7.67 -9.16 16.51
C GLN A 10 8.69 -9.44 15.39
N GLU A 11 8.52 -8.80 14.23
CA GLU A 11 9.28 -9.14 13.01
C GLU A 11 10.03 -7.96 12.40
N GLY A 12 9.76 -6.75 12.87
CA GLY A 12 10.49 -5.56 12.46
C GLY A 12 11.93 -5.60 12.99
N HIS A 13 12.88 -5.25 12.13
CA HIS A 13 14.29 -5.17 12.51
C HIS A 13 14.81 -3.76 12.26
N ALA A 14 15.14 -3.04 13.34
CA ALA A 14 15.75 -1.72 13.25
C ALA A 14 17.20 -1.85 12.79
N LEU A 15 17.48 -1.43 11.54
CA LEU A 15 18.83 -1.41 10.97
C LEU A 15 19.61 -0.16 11.41
N SER A 16 18.90 0.91 11.76
CA SER A 16 19.43 2.14 12.34
C SER A 16 18.31 2.90 13.05
N GLU A 17 18.62 4.06 13.65
CA GLU A 17 17.63 4.97 14.25
C GLU A 17 16.55 5.45 13.26
N THR A 18 16.82 5.37 11.95
CA THR A 18 15.92 5.90 10.90
C THR A 18 15.38 4.83 9.96
N VAL A 19 15.85 3.58 10.08
CA VAL A 19 15.52 2.51 9.13
C VAL A 19 14.98 1.29 9.86
N LEU A 20 13.70 1.00 9.62
CA LEU A 20 13.02 -0.22 10.05
C LEU A 20 12.82 -1.17 8.86
N LYS A 21 13.42 -2.35 8.93
CA LYS A 21 13.25 -3.42 7.96
C LYS A 21 12.01 -4.26 8.30
N VAL A 22 11.12 -4.44 7.33
CA VAL A 22 9.83 -5.17 7.46
C VAL A 22 9.57 -6.09 6.26
N ASP A 23 10.64 -6.69 5.74
CA ASP A 23 10.60 -7.46 4.51
C ASP A 23 9.76 -8.74 4.62
N SER A 24 9.48 -9.25 5.81
CA SER A 24 8.69 -10.48 6.03
C SER A 24 7.19 -10.31 5.81
N PHE A 25 6.67 -9.08 5.75
CA PHE A 25 5.23 -8.85 5.65
C PHE A 25 4.78 -7.65 4.80
N LEU A 26 5.68 -6.76 4.38
CA LEU A 26 5.32 -5.58 3.56
C LEU A 26 6.18 -5.41 2.30
N ASN A 27 7.51 -5.34 2.44
CA ASN A 27 8.37 -4.80 1.37
C ASN A 27 8.85 -5.84 0.34
N HIS A 28 8.98 -7.11 0.72
CA HIS A 28 9.47 -8.16 -0.18
C HIS A 28 8.53 -9.37 -0.15
N GLN A 29 8.33 -9.95 1.03
CA GLN A 29 7.17 -10.79 1.31
C GLN A 29 6.01 -9.88 1.73
N VAL A 30 4.82 -10.19 1.25
CA VAL A 30 3.59 -9.48 1.58
C VAL A 30 2.69 -10.44 2.36
N ASP A 31 2.18 -10.00 3.51
CA ASP A 31 1.11 -10.69 4.24
C ASP A 31 -0.24 -10.18 3.71
N PRO A 32 -0.99 -10.98 2.92
CA PRO A 32 -2.24 -10.53 2.31
C PRO A 32 -3.33 -10.23 3.35
N ASP A 33 -3.37 -10.96 4.47
CA ASP A 33 -4.39 -10.77 5.50
C ASP A 33 -4.14 -9.46 6.25
N LEU A 34 -2.88 -9.14 6.54
CA LEU A 34 -2.52 -7.83 7.09
C LEU A 34 -2.87 -6.70 6.12
N MET A 35 -2.61 -6.87 4.81
CA MET A 35 -2.98 -5.86 3.81
C MET A 35 -4.50 -5.69 3.69
N TYR A 36 -5.27 -6.78 3.82
CA TYR A 36 -6.73 -6.72 3.85
C TYR A 36 -7.22 -5.89 5.05
N GLU A 37 -6.68 -6.13 6.25
CA GLU A 37 -7.02 -5.35 7.44
C GLU A 37 -6.63 -3.86 7.32
N ILE A 38 -5.48 -3.57 6.72
CA ILE A 38 -5.06 -2.20 6.41
C ILE A 38 -6.05 -1.55 5.44
N GLY A 39 -6.47 -2.26 4.38
CA GLY A 39 -7.49 -1.79 3.45
C GLY A 39 -8.84 -1.52 4.13
N THR A 40 -9.24 -2.36 5.08
CA THR A 40 -10.47 -2.18 5.87
C THR A 40 -10.36 -0.91 6.70
N TYR A 41 -9.20 -0.66 7.31
CA TYR A 41 -8.95 0.53 8.09
C TYR A 41 -9.04 1.80 7.22
N PHE A 42 -8.41 1.81 6.05
CA PHE A 42 -8.48 2.94 5.13
C PHE A 42 -9.90 3.19 4.63
N LYS A 43 -10.64 2.14 4.24
CA LYS A 43 -12.06 2.25 3.87
C LYS A 43 -12.88 2.95 4.94
N ASN A 44 -12.73 2.52 6.20
CA ASN A 44 -13.49 3.06 7.32
C ASN A 44 -13.13 4.51 7.60
N TYR A 45 -11.84 4.84 7.54
CA TYR A 45 -11.35 6.21 7.71
C TYR A 45 -11.89 7.15 6.62
N PHE A 46 -11.86 6.71 5.36
CA PHE A 46 -12.24 7.55 4.21
C PHE A 46 -13.72 7.50 3.82
N LYS A 47 -14.57 6.73 4.51
CA LYS A 47 -15.98 6.52 4.12
C LYS A 47 -16.80 7.81 3.94
N GLU A 48 -16.48 8.88 4.69
CA GLU A 48 -17.21 10.17 4.64
C GLU A 48 -16.53 11.22 3.74
N HIS A 49 -15.40 10.87 3.13
CA HIS A 49 -14.55 11.81 2.39
C HIS A 49 -14.85 11.86 0.88
N LYS A 50 -15.95 11.23 0.42
CA LYS A 50 -16.40 11.22 -0.99
C LYS A 50 -15.29 10.85 -1.99
N ILE A 51 -14.41 9.92 -1.62
CA ILE A 51 -13.31 9.52 -2.48
C ILE A 51 -13.78 8.72 -3.70
N THR A 52 -13.13 8.94 -4.84
CA THR A 52 -13.54 8.38 -6.15
C THR A 52 -12.46 7.52 -6.81
N LYS A 53 -11.23 7.55 -6.29
CA LYS A 53 -10.07 6.85 -6.85
C LYS A 53 -8.98 6.66 -5.79
N VAL A 54 -8.21 5.58 -5.89
CA VAL A 54 -7.02 5.34 -5.07
C VAL A 54 -5.77 5.51 -5.93
N PHE A 55 -4.82 6.32 -5.48
CA PHE A 55 -3.50 6.46 -6.12
C PHE A 55 -2.42 5.89 -5.20
N THR A 56 -1.42 5.24 -5.79
CA THR A 56 -0.21 4.79 -5.10
C THR A 56 0.99 4.88 -6.04
N ILE A 57 2.19 4.63 -5.53
CA ILE A 57 3.41 4.48 -6.32
C ILE A 57 3.96 3.06 -6.20
N GLU A 58 4.62 2.58 -7.25
CA GLU A 58 5.30 1.28 -7.22
C GLU A 58 6.52 1.23 -6.26
N SER A 59 6.82 0.10 -5.63
CA SER A 59 6.17 -1.21 -5.75
C SER A 59 5.36 -1.57 -4.50
N SER A 60 5.95 -1.45 -3.30
CA SER A 60 5.33 -1.94 -2.05
C SER A 60 4.00 -1.27 -1.70
N GLY A 61 3.78 -0.03 -2.16
CA GLY A 61 2.52 0.69 -1.97
C GLY A 61 1.33 0.05 -2.69
N ILE A 62 1.56 -0.87 -3.63
CA ILE A 62 0.50 -1.54 -4.41
C ILE A 62 -0.36 -2.44 -3.52
N ALA A 63 0.26 -3.23 -2.64
CA ALA A 63 -0.44 -4.23 -1.84
C ALA A 63 -1.50 -3.64 -0.88
N PRO A 64 -1.20 -2.63 -0.04
CA PRO A 64 -2.24 -2.00 0.79
C PRO A 64 -3.24 -1.19 -0.04
N ALA A 65 -2.79 -0.55 -1.13
CA ALA A 65 -3.66 0.27 -1.97
C ALA A 65 -4.69 -0.56 -2.74
N VAL A 66 -4.32 -1.74 -3.28
CA VAL A 66 -5.26 -2.60 -4.00
C VAL A 66 -6.30 -3.18 -3.07
N MET A 67 -5.93 -3.57 -1.85
CA MET A 67 -6.88 -4.02 -0.84
C MET A 67 -7.86 -2.91 -0.43
N THR A 68 -7.37 -1.67 -0.33
CA THR A 68 -8.23 -0.50 -0.09
C THR A 68 -9.19 -0.27 -1.25
N ALA A 69 -8.67 -0.18 -2.47
CA ALA A 69 -9.46 0.07 -3.68
C ALA A 69 -10.54 -0.99 -3.90
N MET A 70 -10.18 -2.27 -3.72
CA MET A 70 -11.10 -3.41 -3.81
C MET A 70 -12.24 -3.27 -2.80
N GLN A 71 -11.95 -3.02 -1.52
CA GLN A 71 -12.96 -2.94 -0.47
C GLN A 71 -13.88 -1.71 -0.59
N MET A 72 -13.37 -0.64 -1.19
CA MET A 72 -14.12 0.58 -1.49
C MET A 72 -14.84 0.54 -2.83
N ASN A 73 -14.61 -0.49 -3.65
CA ASN A 73 -15.11 -0.61 -5.01
C ASN A 73 -14.75 0.62 -5.88
N LEU A 74 -13.50 1.06 -5.80
CA LEU A 74 -12.98 2.22 -6.52
C LEU A 74 -11.87 1.81 -7.49
N PRO A 75 -11.71 2.51 -8.63
CA PRO A 75 -10.55 2.33 -9.49
C PRO A 75 -9.26 2.73 -8.77
N MET A 76 -8.17 2.06 -9.13
CA MET A 76 -6.83 2.30 -8.61
C MET A 76 -5.87 2.70 -9.73
N VAL A 77 -4.96 3.63 -9.46
CA VAL A 77 -3.88 4.05 -10.36
C VAL A 77 -2.53 3.86 -9.67
N ILE A 78 -1.57 3.28 -10.38
CA ILE A 78 -0.20 3.06 -9.92
C ILE A 78 0.71 4.03 -10.67
N LEU A 79 1.33 4.95 -9.94
CA LEU A 79 2.39 5.82 -10.44
C LEU A 79 3.64 5.00 -10.71
N LYS A 80 4.28 5.27 -11.86
CA LYS A 80 5.51 4.62 -12.29
C LYS A 80 6.73 5.48 -11.95
N LYS A 81 7.77 4.86 -11.40
CA LYS A 81 9.06 5.50 -11.09
C LYS A 81 9.96 5.63 -12.32
N GLN A 82 9.76 4.74 -13.29
CA GLN A 82 10.49 4.75 -14.55
C GLN A 82 9.50 4.78 -15.71
N ALA A 83 9.87 5.49 -16.78
CA ALA A 83 9.09 5.51 -18.01
C ALA A 83 8.96 4.08 -18.56
N SER A 84 7.73 3.57 -18.62
CA SER A 84 7.47 2.27 -19.22
C SER A 84 7.54 2.38 -20.73
N LYS A 85 8.28 1.46 -21.37
CA LYS A 85 8.46 1.43 -22.83
C LYS A 85 7.19 1.08 -23.62
N ILE A 86 6.15 0.59 -22.94
CA ILE A 86 4.91 0.06 -23.55
C ILE A 86 3.69 0.93 -23.21
N LEU A 87 3.81 1.85 -22.25
CA LEU A 87 2.75 2.79 -21.91
C LEU A 87 2.80 3.96 -22.89
N ASN A 88 1.87 3.96 -23.85
CA ASN A 88 1.66 5.06 -24.78
C ASN A 88 0.56 6.00 -24.24
N GLY A 89 0.81 7.31 -24.18
CA GLY A 89 -0.16 8.34 -23.76
C GLY A 89 0.21 9.08 -22.47
N ASP A 90 -0.75 9.81 -21.90
CA ASP A 90 -0.57 10.58 -20.66
C ASP A 90 -0.54 9.65 -19.44
N VAL A 91 0.65 9.45 -18.86
CA VAL A 91 0.87 8.59 -17.69
C VAL A 91 1.20 9.45 -16.48
N TYR A 92 0.56 9.17 -15.34
CA TYR A 92 0.95 9.79 -14.07
C TYR A 92 2.27 9.18 -13.56
N GLN A 93 3.28 10.02 -13.34
CA GLN A 93 4.63 9.67 -12.90
C GLN A 93 5.07 10.59 -11.77
N THR A 94 6.13 10.20 -11.05
CA THR A 94 6.80 11.02 -10.02
C THR A 94 8.08 11.65 -10.52
#